data_AF-A0A4V5NUX4-F1
#
_entry.id   AF-A0A4V5NUX4-F1
#
_cell.length_a   1.000
_cell.length_b   1.000
_cell.length_c   1.000
_cell.angle_alpha   90.00
_cell.angle_beta   90.00
_cell.angle_gamma   90.00
#
_symmetry.space_group_name_H-M   'P 1'
#
loop_
_entity.id
_entity.type
_entity.pdbx_description
1 polymer ?
#
loop_
_entity_poly.entity_id
_entity_poly.type
_entity_poly.pdbx_seq_one_letter_code
_entity_poly.pdbx_strand_id
1 'polypeptide(L)' 'MDFEIDRIKERLLRLDEEIAETMRRLPAHSVKPPVMMDLLQLEDERDQLLQILKDRR' A
#
# COMPACT_ATOMS: atom_id res chain seq x y z
N MET A 1 -18.24 -8.04 12.72
CA MET A 1 -18.00 -7.41 11.40
C MET A 1 -17.01 -6.25 11.51
N ASP A 2 -17.05 -5.47 12.60
CA ASP A 2 -16.16 -4.30 12.77
C ASP A 2 -14.66 -4.64 12.82
N PHE A 3 -14.30 -5.74 13.47
CA PHE A 3 -12.90 -6.20 13.57
C PHE A 3 -12.21 -6.44 12.21
N GLU A 4 -12.95 -6.84 11.17
CA GLU A 4 -12.35 -7.02 9.84
C GLU A 4 -12.09 -5.68 9.17
N ILE A 5 -13.01 -4.73 9.29
CA ILE A 5 -12.87 -3.37 8.76
C ILE A 5 -11.70 -2.66 9.46
N ASP A 6 -11.59 -2.80 10.78
CA ASP A 6 -10.51 -2.19 11.55
C ASP A 6 -9.14 -2.80 11.18
N ARG A 7 -9.05 -4.10 10.96
CA ARG A 7 -7.83 -4.74 10.43
C ARG A 7 -7.46 -4.25 9.03
N ILE A 8 -8.44 -4.05 8.16
CA ILE A 8 -8.19 -3.51 6.81
C ILE A 8 -7.67 -2.07 6.91
N LYS A 9 -8.25 -1.24 7.78
CA LYS A 9 -7.75 0.13 8.03
C LYS A 9 -6.34 0.14 8.61
N GLU A 10 -6.04 -0.75 9.56
CA GLU A 10 -4.69 -0.89 10.11
C GLU A 10 -3.68 -1.32 9.04
N ARG A 11 -4.05 -2.25 8.14
CA ARG A 11 -3.18 -2.67 7.04
C ARG A 11 -2.96 -1.53 6.04
N LEU A 12 -4.01 -0.77 5.71
CA LEU A 12 -3.89 0.42 4.84
C LEU A 12 -2.91 1.45 5.41
N LEU A 13 -2.97 1.72 6.72
CA LEU A 13 -2.02 2.63 7.37
C LEU A 13 -0.57 2.15 7.22
N ARG A 14 -0.32 0.84 7.40
CA ARG A 14 1.02 0.26 7.23
C ARG A 14 1.48 0.29 5.77
N LEU A 15 0.58 0.03 4.83
CA LEU A 15 0.91 0.12 3.40
C LEU A 15 1.32 1.53 3.01
N ASP A 16 0.65 2.57 3.51
CA ASP A 16 1.03 3.96 3.26
C ASP A 16 2.44 4.27 3.82
N GLU A 17 2.78 3.74 4.99
CA GLU A 17 4.13 3.85 5.58
C GLU A 17 5.19 3.11 4.73
N GLU A 18 4.92 1.87 4.33
CA GLU A 18 5.79 1.03 3.50
C GLU A 18 6.04 1.67 2.11
N ILE A 19 5.00 2.23 1.48
CA ILE A 19 5.07 2.97 0.23
C ILE A 19 5.94 4.22 0.40
N ALA A 20 5.68 5.03 1.44
CA ALA A 20 6.45 6.25 1.69
C ALA A 20 7.93 5.96 1.95
N GLU A 21 8.24 4.89 2.70
CA GLU A 21 9.61 4.45 2.93
C GLU A 21 10.28 3.98 1.63
N THR A 22 9.58 3.17 0.83
CA THR A 22 10.07 2.68 -0.46
C THR A 22 10.36 3.85 -1.42
N MET A 23 9.46 4.84 -1.47
CA MET A 23 9.67 6.07 -2.25
C MET A 23 10.85 6.90 -1.75
N ARG A 24 11.09 7.00 -0.43
CA ARG A 24 12.27 7.70 0.12
C ARG A 24 13.59 7.03 -0.24
N ARG A 25 13.57 5.71 -0.40
CA ARG A 25 14.74 4.92 -0.82
C ARG A 25 15.02 5.01 -2.32
N LEU A 26 14.10 5.56 -3.12
CA LEU A 26 14.30 5.78 -4.54
C LEU A 26 15.26 6.95 -4.81
N PRO A 27 16.36 6.72 -5.54
CA PRO A 27 17.20 7.81 -6.04
C PRO A 27 16.39 8.75 -6.95
N ALA A 28 16.52 10.07 -6.75
CA ALA A 28 15.85 11.10 -7.56
C ALA A 28 16.12 11.04 -9.08
N HIS A 29 17.13 10.26 -9.49
CA HIS A 29 17.57 10.15 -10.88
C HIS A 29 17.66 8.70 -11.39
N SER A 30 17.27 7.71 -10.57
CA SER A 30 17.34 6.30 -10.97
C SER A 30 16.38 5.46 -10.14
N VAL A 31 15.26 5.08 -10.75
CA VAL A 31 14.36 4.10 -10.15
C VAL A 31 14.93 2.72 -10.47
N LYS A 32 15.37 1.97 -9.46
CA LYS A 32 15.83 0.60 -9.67
C LYS A 32 14.61 -0.30 -9.95
N PRO A 33 14.62 -1.15 -11.00
CA PRO A 33 13.47 -1.99 -11.36
C PRO A 33 12.89 -2.83 -10.19
N PRO A 34 13.70 -3.43 -9.30
CA PRO A 34 13.17 -4.15 -8.14
C PRO A 34 12.36 -3.27 -7.19
N VAL A 35 12.82 -2.05 -6.93
CA VAL A 35 12.14 -1.12 -6.01
C VAL A 35 10.83 -0.61 -6.61
N MET A 36 10.77 -0.46 -7.95
CA MET A 36 9.51 -0.14 -8.63
C MET A 36 8.52 -1.30 -8.55
N MET A 37 8.98 -2.56 -8.71
CA MET A 37 8.11 -3.73 -8.58
C MET A 37 7.56 -3.86 -7.15
N ASP A 38 8.40 -3.64 -6.13
CA ASP A 38 7.97 -3.64 -4.73
C ASP A 38 6.92 -2.54 -4.48
N LEU A 39 7.15 -1.34 -5.01
CA LEU A 39 6.21 -0.22 -4.89
C LEU A 39 4.86 -0.55 -5.56
N LEU A 40 4.88 -1.07 -6.78
CA LEU A 40 3.66 -1.45 -7.52
C LEU A 40 2.86 -2.52 -6.77
N GLN A 41 3.53 -3.50 -6.17
CA GLN A 41 2.85 -4.54 -5.39
C GLN A 41 2.17 -3.97 -4.14
N LEU A 42 2.81 -3.01 -3.47
CA LEU A 42 2.22 -2.32 -2.31
C LEU A 42 1.01 -1.45 -2.71
N GLU A 43 1.11 -0.77 -3.85
CA GLU A 43 0.00 0.03 -4.41
C GLU A 43 -1.18 -0.85 -4.82
N ASP A 44 -0.94 -1.99 -5.47
CA ASP A 44 -1.97 -2.97 -5.84
C ASP A 44 -2.69 -3.52 -4.60
N GLU A 45 -1.95 -3.85 -3.53
CA GLU A 45 -2.54 -4.33 -2.27
C GLU A 45 -3.43 -3.25 -1.61
N ARG A 46 -2.96 -2.00 -1.58
CA ARG A 46 -3.71 -0.87 -1.04
C ARG A 46 -5.02 -0.68 -1.81
N ASP A 47 -4.96 -0.73 -3.13
CA ASP A 47 -6.12 -0.51 -3.99
C ASP A 47 -7.16 -1.63 -3.84
N GLN A 48 -6.73 -2.89 -3.68
CA GLN A 48 -7.62 -4.02 -3.37
C GLN A 48 -8.33 -3.83 -2.02
N LEU A 49 -7.60 -3.44 -0.97
CA LEU A 49 -8.17 -3.21 0.35
C LEU A 49 -9.16 -2.04 0.37
N LEU A 50 -8.86 -0.97 -0.36
CA LEU A 50 -9.78 0.16 -0.54
C LEU A 50 -11.06 -0.27 -1.28
N GLN A 51 -10.94 -1.14 -2.29
CA GLN A 51 -12.09 -1.69 -2.99
C GLN A 51 -12.98 -2.52 -2.06
N ILE A 52 -12.39 -3.39 -1.23
CA ILE A 52 -13.13 -4.16 -0.22
C ILE A 52 -13.87 -3.25 0.77
N LEU A 53 -13.25 -2.14 1.20
CA LEU A 53 -13.92 -1.17 2.09
C LEU A 53 -15.08 -0.45 1.40
N LYS A 54 -14.95 -0.13 0.11
CA LYS A 54 -16.02 0.50 -0.68
C LYS A 54 -17.20 -0.45 -0.88
N ASP A 55 -16.93 -1.71 -1.18
CA ASP A 55 -17.98 -2.72 -1.45
C ASP A 55 -18.73 -3.15 -0.18
N ARG A 56 -18.16 -2.87 1.00
CA ARG A 56 -18.79 -3.12 2.31
C ARG A 56 -19.57 -1.92 2.85
N ARG A 57 -19.66 -0.81 2.10
CA ARG A 57 -20.34 0.42 2.51
C ARG A 57 -21.81 0.46 2.08
#